data_AF-A0A942EXJ0-F1
#
_entry.id   AF-A0A942EXJ0-F1
#
_cell.length_a   1.000
_cell.length_b   1.000
_cell.length_c   1.000
_cell.angle_alpha   90.00
_cell.angle_beta   90.00
_cell.angle_gamma   90.00
#
_symmetry.space_group_name_H-M   'P 1'
#
loop_
_entity.id
_entity.type
_entity.pdbx_description
1 polymer ?
#
loop_
_entity_poly.entity_id
_entity_poly.type
_entity_poly.pdbx_seq_one_letter_code
_entity_poly.pdbx_strand_id
1 'polypeptide(L)' 'DRRLSRARGMAAWLVMEYGIGTLGELSKRIGRDVTTLSSAARRLQIRSKMDMELAEKVGKLLDTFS' A
#
# COMPACT_ATOMS: atom_id res chain seq x y z
N ASP A 1 12.36 7.06 7.84
CA ASP A 1 12.18 7.68 6.51
C ASP A 1 10.71 7.66 6.07
N ARG A 2 10.10 8.84 5.92
CA ARG A 2 8.64 9.02 5.69
C ARG A 2 8.21 8.66 4.26
N ARG A 3 9.13 8.68 3.29
CA ARG A 3 8.85 8.27 1.90
C ARG A 3 8.78 6.75 1.79
N LEU A 4 9.77 6.04 2.33
CA LEU A 4 9.79 4.57 2.32
C LEU A 4 8.59 3.95 3.07
N SER A 5 8.17 4.55 4.18
CA SER A 5 6.96 4.07 4.89
C SER A 5 5.69 4.24 4.06
N ARG A 6 5.59 5.27 3.21
CA ARG A 6 4.45 5.46 2.31
C ARG A 6 4.48 4.47 1.15
N ALA A 7 5.64 4.27 0.53
CA ALA A 7 5.81 3.28 -0.53
C ALA A 7 5.41 1.87 -0.08
N ARG A 8 5.83 1.46 1.12
CA ARG A 8 5.44 0.16 1.72
C ARG A 8 3.95 0.08 2.00
N GLY A 9 3.35 1.14 2.54
CA GLY A 9 1.90 1.19 2.77
C GLY A 9 1.11 1.10 1.46
N MET A 10 1.64 1.67 0.39
CA MET A 10 1.03 1.61 -0.94
C MET A 10 1.13 0.21 -1.52
N ALA A 11 2.32 -0.38 -1.55
CA ALA A 11 2.50 -1.78 -1.99
C ALA A 11 1.64 -2.76 -1.19
N ALA A 12 1.54 -2.58 0.13
CA ALA A 12 0.70 -3.41 0.98
C ALA A 12 -0.79 -3.23 0.67
N TRP A 13 -1.25 -2.01 0.40
CA TRP A 13 -2.63 -1.76 -0.01
C TRP A 13 -2.93 -2.37 -1.39
N LEU A 14 -2.03 -2.24 -2.36
CA LEU A 14 -2.17 -2.84 -3.69
C LEU A 14 -2.35 -4.36 -3.64
N VAL A 15 -1.52 -5.03 -2.85
CA VAL A 15 -1.58 -6.49 -2.64
C VAL A 15 -2.92 -6.90 -2.03
N MET A 16 -3.47 -6.09 -1.13
CA MET A 16 -4.76 -6.37 -0.50
C MET A 16 -5.95 -6.19 -1.44
N GLU A 17 -5.96 -5.16 -2.30
CA GLU A 17 -7.12 -4.91 -3.18
C GLU A 17 -7.18 -5.80 -4.40
N TYR A 18 -6.02 -6.08 -5.02
CA TYR A 18 -6.00 -6.78 -6.30
C TYR A 18 -5.71 -8.27 -6.16
N GLY A 19 -5.41 -8.75 -4.94
CA GLY A 19 -5.14 -10.16 -4.69
C GLY A 19 -3.94 -10.71 -5.45
N ILE A 20 -3.05 -9.85 -5.97
CA ILE A 20 -1.84 -10.20 -6.75
C ILE A 20 -0.76 -10.89 -5.90
N GLY A 21 -1.09 -11.22 -4.64
CA GLY A 21 -0.25 -11.88 -3.66
C GLY A 21 -0.80 -11.69 -2.25
N THR A 22 -0.01 -12.07 -1.25
CA THR A 22 -0.34 -11.86 0.16
C THR A 22 0.61 -10.86 0.83
N LEU A 23 0.16 -10.21 1.91
CA LEU A 23 1.04 -9.39 2.74
C LEU A 23 2.26 -10.19 3.27
N GLY A 24 2.10 -11.51 3.45
CA GLY A 24 3.19 -12.41 3.84
C GLY A 24 4.26 -12.55 2.77
N GLU A 25 3.88 -12.69 1.50
CA GLU A 25 4.82 -12.72 0.37
C GLU A 25 5.52 -11.38 0.20
N LEU A 26 4.78 -10.28 0.30
CA LEU A 26 5.34 -8.93 0.27
C LEU A 26 6.35 -8.75 1.41
N SER A 27 6.00 -9.13 2.63
CA SER A 27 6.87 -9.09 3.83
C SER A 27 8.19 -9.81 3.60
N LYS A 28 8.16 -11.02 3.06
CA LYS A 28 9.35 -11.80 2.73
C LYS A 28 10.22 -11.11 1.68
N ARG A 29 9.61 -10.54 0.64
CA ARG A 29 10.33 -9.84 -0.45
C ARG A 29 11.05 -8.59 0.01
N ILE A 30 10.46 -7.82 0.92
CA ILE A 30 11.01 -6.53 1.37
C ILE A 30 11.68 -6.59 2.74
N GLY A 31 11.74 -7.77 3.35
CA GLY A 31 12.33 -7.99 4.67
C GLY A 31 11.64 -7.20 5.78
N ARG A 32 10.31 -7.09 5.75
CA ARG A 32 9.59 -6.27 6.73
C ARG A 32 8.37 -6.98 7.30
N ASP A 33 8.24 -6.88 8.63
CA ASP A 33 7.14 -7.48 9.37
C ASP A 33 5.74 -7.17 8.79
N VAL A 34 4.92 -8.21 8.69
CA VAL A 34 3.57 -8.18 8.11
C VAL A 34 2.67 -7.18 8.83
N THR A 35 2.78 -7.08 10.17
CA THR A 35 1.93 -6.18 10.96
C THR A 35 2.30 -4.71 10.70
N THR A 36 3.59 -4.45 10.42
CA THR A 36 4.04 -3.12 9.98
C THR A 36 3.44 -2.74 8.63
N LEU A 37 3.39 -3.69 7.68
CA LEU A 37 2.81 -3.47 6.36
C LEU A 37 1.30 -3.25 6.41
N SER A 38 0.59 -4.10 7.15
CA SER A 38 -0.84 -3.95 7.40
C SER A 38 -1.19 -2.60 8.04
N SER A 39 -0.45 -2.21 9.08
CA SER A 39 -0.62 -0.91 9.73
C SER A 39 -0.35 0.27 8.79
N ALA A 40 0.65 0.14 7.91
CA ALA A 40 0.98 1.17 6.92
C ALA A 40 -0.09 1.28 5.83
N ALA A 41 -0.61 0.15 5.33
CA ALA A 41 -1.73 0.12 4.39
C ALA A 41 -2.99 0.75 4.98
N ARG A 42 -3.37 0.36 6.20
CA ARG A 42 -4.55 0.91 6.88
C ARG A 42 -4.45 2.42 7.10
N ARG A 43 -3.29 2.92 7.51
CA ARG A 43 -3.04 4.38 7.62
C ARG A 43 -3.13 5.08 6.27
N LEU A 44 -2.70 4.43 5.20
CA LEU A 44 -2.77 4.99 3.85
C LEU A 44 -4.21 5.03 3.33
N GLN A 45 -5.00 3.97 3.54
CA GLN A 45 -6.43 3.92 3.22
C GLN A 45 -7.25 4.96 3.99
N ILE A 46 -6.97 5.15 5.28
CA ILE A 46 -7.66 6.19 6.07
C ILE A 46 -7.32 7.58 5.51
N ARG A 47 -6.06 7.80 5.12
CA ARG A 47 -5.63 9.07 4.54
C ARG A 47 -6.19 9.31 3.14
N SER A 48 -6.28 8.29 2.28
CA SER A 48 -6.84 8.45 0.92
C SER A 48 -8.32 8.84 0.96
N LYS A 49 -9.06 8.44 2.01
CA LYS A 49 -10.44 8.92 2.22
C LYS A 49 -10.54 10.42 2.53
N MET A 50 -9.47 11.04 3.03
CA MET A 50 -9.44 12.46 3.39
C MET A 50 -8.66 13.33 2.38
N ASP A 51 -7.92 12.70 1.48
CA ASP A 51 -6.96 13.34 0.58
C ASP A 51 -7.26 12.86 -0.85
N MET A 52 -8.09 13.64 -1.56
CA MET A 52 -8.51 13.32 -2.93
C MET A 52 -7.32 13.23 -3.89
N GLU A 53 -6.25 13.99 -3.66
CA GLU A 53 -5.06 13.95 -4.50
C GLU A 53 -4.29 12.64 -4.32
N LEU A 54 -4.22 12.15 -3.07
CA LEU A 54 -3.65 10.84 -2.77
C LEU A 54 -4.50 9.71 -3.36
N ALA A 55 -5.83 9.83 -3.29
CA ALA A 55 -6.75 8.89 -3.90
C ALA A 55 -6.58 8.84 -5.43
N GLU A 56 -6.46 10.00 -6.09
CA GLU A 56 -6.25 10.10 -7.54
C GLU A 56 -4.89 9.53 -7.96
N LYS A 57 -3.82 9.83 -7.22
CA LYS A 57 -2.48 9.28 -7.49
C LYS A 57 -2.46 7.75 -7.35
N VAL A 58 -3.13 7.22 -6.33
CA VAL A 58 -3.25 5.77 -6.17
C VAL A 58 -4.12 5.20 -7.28
N GLY A 59 -5.25 5.82 -7.62
CA GLY A 59 -6.11 5.42 -8.74
C GLY A 59 -5.38 5.39 -10.08
N LYS A 60 -4.55 6.39 -10.39
CA LYS A 60 -3.74 6.41 -11.62
C LYS A 60 -2.67 5.32 -11.64
N LEU A 61 -2.00 5.09 -10.51
CA LEU A 61 -1.07 3.98 -10.36
C LEU A 61 -1.79 2.64 -10.55
N LEU A 62 -2.99 2.51 -10.01
CA LEU A 62 -3.84 1.32 -10.14
C LEU A 62 -4.27 1.05 -11.57
N ASP A 63 -4.72 2.09 -12.28
CA ASP A 63 -5.13 2.01 -13.70
C ASP A 63 -3.96 1.59 -14.61
N THR A 64 -2.72 1.89 -14.22
CA THR A 64 -1.51 1.47 -14.96
C THR A 64 -1.20 -0.03 -14.82
N PHE A 65 -1.70 -0.69 -13.78
CA PHE A 65 -1.46 -2.11 -13.50
C PHE A 65 -2.69 -3.01 -13.73
N SER A 66 -3.80 -2.44 -14.23
CA SER A 66 -5.00 -3.17 -14.69
C SER A 66 -4.90 -3.55 -16.16
#